data_AF-A0AB39HJQ3-F1
#
_entry.id   AF-A0AB39HJQ3-F1
#
_cell.length_a   1.000
_cell.length_b   1.000
_cell.length_c   1.000
_cell.angle_alpha   90.00
_cell.angle_beta   90.00
_cell.angle_gamma   90.00
#
_symmetry.space_group_name_H-M   'P 1'
#
loop_
_entity.id
_entity.type
_entity.pdbx_description
1 polymer ?
#
loop_
_entity_poly.entity_id
_entity_poly.type
_entity_poly.pdbx_seq_one_letter_code
_entity_poly.pdbx_strand_id
1 'polypeptide(L)'
;MSDKRTVYLISSPQPELACIAAQLLFEKAGDRYDIRFDGHTCCDPQCCQSLERLGYFGYTYLEPSFIDEPAYDYVIDINCAMNHFNKHKSAYQKNVYWQIDSDQSATQQLQSHISYFTSRFNIHL
;
A
#
# COMPACT_ATOMS: atom_id res chain seq x y z
N MET A 1 -9.61 -18.22 12.42
CA MET A 1 -8.86 -16.95 12.49
C MET A 1 -7.80 -17.05 11.41
N SER A 2 -7.70 -16.04 10.54
CA SER A 2 -6.81 -16.10 9.39
C SER A 2 -5.37 -15.87 9.86
N ASP A 3 -4.46 -16.83 9.68
CA ASP A 3 -3.02 -16.70 9.99
C ASP A 3 -2.28 -15.71 9.06
N LYS A 4 -3.02 -14.78 8.45
CA LYS A 4 -2.47 -13.80 7.52
C LYS A 4 -1.75 -12.71 8.30
N ARG A 5 -0.60 -12.28 7.79
CA ARG A 5 0.08 -11.09 8.30
C ARG A 5 -0.63 -9.84 7.81
N THR A 6 -0.72 -8.83 8.66
CA THR A 6 -1.38 -7.57 8.35
C THR A 6 -0.38 -6.60 7.70
N VAL A 7 -0.78 -6.00 6.58
CA VAL A 7 0.03 -5.03 5.84
C VAL A 7 -0.77 -3.75 5.65
N TYR A 8 -0.21 -2.62 6.10
CA TYR A 8 -0.80 -1.31 5.91
C TYR A 8 0.05 -0.47 4.95
N LEU A 9 -0.59 0.10 3.93
CA LEU A 9 0.05 0.95 2.93
C LEU A 9 -0.38 2.41 3.11
N ILE A 10 0.59 3.30 3.07
CA ILE A 10 0.37 4.75 3.17
C ILE A 10 1.24 5.48 2.15
N SER A 11 0.71 6.52 1.53
CA SER A 11 1.43 7.32 0.54
C SER A 11 1.09 8.81 0.63
N SER A 12 2.06 9.67 0.30
CA SER A 12 1.93 11.13 0.28
C SER A 12 3.01 11.70 -0.64
N PRO A 13 2.76 12.80 -1.37
CA PRO A 13 1.49 13.51 -1.50
C PRO A 13 0.49 12.84 -2.45
N GLN A 14 0.85 11.73 -3.12
CA GLN A 14 -0.03 10.99 -4.04
C GLN A 14 -0.68 9.78 -3.33
N PRO A 15 -1.92 9.89 -2.83
CA PRO A 15 -2.61 8.80 -2.15
C PRO A 15 -2.98 7.63 -3.05
N GLU A 16 -3.06 7.86 -4.36
CA GLU A 16 -3.37 6.84 -5.34
C GLU A 16 -2.28 5.75 -5.38
N LEU A 17 -1.04 6.07 -5.00
CA LEU A 17 0.05 5.10 -4.95
C LEU A 17 -0.20 4.01 -3.90
N ALA A 18 -0.69 4.35 -2.71
CA ALA A 18 -1.05 3.36 -1.69
C ALA A 18 -2.22 2.47 -2.16
N CYS A 19 -3.19 3.06 -2.85
CA CYS A 19 -4.32 2.33 -3.45
C CYS A 19 -3.84 1.32 -4.50
N ILE A 20 -3.06 1.77 -5.50
CA ILE A 20 -2.49 0.89 -6.55
C ILE A 20 -1.64 -0.21 -5.91
N ALA A 21 -0.77 0.15 -4.97
CA ALA A 21 0.10 -0.79 -4.27
C ALA A 21 -0.70 -1.86 -3.51
N ALA A 22 -1.79 -1.49 -2.85
CA ALA A 22 -2.65 -2.40 -2.12
C ALA A 22 -3.34 -3.39 -3.07
N GLN A 23 -3.87 -2.90 -4.19
CA GLN A 23 -4.54 -3.73 -5.19
C GLN A 23 -3.56 -4.74 -5.82
N LEU A 24 -2.39 -4.27 -6.27
CA LEU A 24 -1.34 -5.13 -6.82
C LEU A 24 -0.84 -6.17 -5.80
N LEU A 25 -0.71 -5.80 -4.52
CA LEU A 25 -0.29 -6.73 -3.47
C LEU A 25 -1.39 -7.77 -3.20
N PHE A 26 -2.66 -7.37 -3.25
CA PHE A 26 -3.79 -8.28 -3.06
C PHE A 26 -3.88 -9.31 -4.19
N GLU A 27 -3.74 -8.88 -5.43
CA GLU A 27 -3.70 -9.78 -6.59
C GLU A 27 -2.55 -10.79 -6.49
N LYS A 28 -1.39 -10.38 -5.97
CA LYS A 28 -0.21 -11.23 -5.87
C LYS A 28 -0.15 -12.09 -4.61
N ALA A 29 -0.77 -11.67 -3.51
CA ALA A 29 -0.53 -12.25 -2.20
C ALA A 29 -1.69 -12.08 -1.19
N GLY A 30 -2.91 -11.82 -1.67
CA GLY A 30 -4.09 -11.66 -0.81
C GLY A 30 -4.49 -12.92 -0.03
N ASP A 31 -3.95 -14.08 -0.39
CA ASP A 31 -4.05 -15.33 0.37
C ASP A 31 -3.16 -15.36 1.62
N ARG A 32 -2.09 -14.55 1.65
CA ARG A 32 -1.06 -14.53 2.70
C ARG A 32 -1.11 -13.29 3.59
N TYR A 33 -1.65 -12.20 3.07
CA TYR A 33 -1.72 -10.92 3.78
C TYR A 33 -3.16 -10.42 3.93
N ASP A 34 -3.48 -9.82 5.08
CA ASP A 34 -4.62 -8.91 5.23
C ASP A 34 -4.12 -7.50 4.90
N ILE A 35 -4.61 -6.94 3.80
CA ILE A 35 -4.05 -5.76 3.17
C ILE A 35 -5.00 -4.58 3.38
N ARG A 36 -4.46 -3.52 3.96
CA ARG A 36 -5.16 -2.27 4.28
C ARG A 36 -4.38 -1.11 3.69
N PHE A 37 -5.06 -0.04 3.28
CA PHE A 37 -4.41 1.20 2.86
C PHE A 37 -5.11 2.43 3.41
N ASP A 38 -4.39 3.54 3.52
CA ASP A 38 -4.91 4.78 4.09
C ASP A 38 -6.04 5.37 3.22
N GLY A 39 -7.25 5.35 3.77
CA GLY A 39 -8.45 5.87 3.10
C GLY A 39 -8.60 7.39 3.16
N HIS A 40 -7.99 8.03 4.16
CA HIS A 40 -8.18 9.45 4.48
C HIS A 40 -7.82 10.41 3.34
N THR A 41 -7.09 9.92 2.35
CA THR A 41 -6.59 10.70 1.23
C THR A 41 -7.09 10.20 -0.13
N CYS A 42 -7.78 9.06 -0.22
CA CYS A 42 -8.04 8.38 -1.50
C CYS A 42 -9.51 8.46 -2.00
N CYS A 43 -10.43 9.09 -1.27
CA CYS A 43 -11.87 9.03 -1.53
C CYS A 43 -12.45 10.18 -2.38
N ASP A 44 -11.75 10.61 -3.44
CA ASP A 44 -12.31 11.53 -4.44
C ASP A 44 -12.68 10.76 -5.74
N PRO A 45 -13.88 10.92 -6.30
CA PRO A 45 -14.24 10.42 -7.64
C PRO A 45 -13.27 10.77 -8.78
N GLN A 46 -12.43 11.80 -8.63
CA GLN A 46 -11.32 12.10 -9.56
C GLN A 46 -10.20 11.04 -9.56
N CYS A 47 -10.18 10.14 -8.57
CA CYS A 47 -9.15 9.11 -8.42
C CYS A 47 -9.01 8.24 -9.68
N CYS A 48 -10.08 7.92 -10.41
CA CYS A 48 -10.00 7.10 -11.62
C CYS A 48 -9.12 7.73 -12.72
N GLN A 49 -9.19 9.06 -12.91
CA GLN A 49 -8.33 9.77 -13.87
C GLN A 49 -6.86 9.81 -13.39
N SER A 50 -6.64 9.86 -12.07
CA SER A 50 -5.30 9.77 -11.49
C SER A 50 -4.66 8.39 -11.70
N LEU A 51 -5.43 7.30 -11.67
CA LEU A 51 -4.90 5.93 -11.82
C LEU A 51 -4.32 5.69 -13.22
N GLU A 52 -5.03 6.11 -14.28
CA GLU A 52 -4.53 5.99 -15.65
C GLU A 52 -3.26 6.81 -15.89
N ARG A 53 -3.14 8.00 -15.27
CA ARG A 53 -1.92 8.83 -15.31
C ARG A 53 -0.71 8.10 -14.72
N LEU A 54 -0.94 7.24 -13.73
CA LEU A 54 0.09 6.43 -13.07
C LEU A 54 0.33 5.08 -13.78
N GLY A 55 -0.29 4.87 -14.94
CA GLY A 55 -0.16 3.65 -15.74
C GLY A 55 -0.98 2.47 -15.22
N TYR A 56 -1.98 2.71 -14.36
CA TYR A 56 -2.79 1.64 -13.78
C TYR A 56 -4.15 1.53 -14.46
N PHE A 57 -4.42 0.36 -15.07
CA PHE A 57 -5.63 0.09 -15.87
C PHE A 57 -6.50 -1.05 -15.32
N GLY A 58 -6.02 -1.82 -14.34
CA GLY A 58 -6.72 -2.99 -13.81
C GLY A 58 -7.32 -2.71 -12.44
N TYR A 59 -8.51 -2.13 -12.37
CA TYR A 59 -9.10 -1.75 -11.08
C TYR A 59 -9.70 -2.95 -10.33
N THR A 60 -9.16 -3.24 -9.15
CA THR A 60 -9.75 -4.18 -8.19
C THR A 60 -10.21 -3.40 -6.96
N TYR A 61 -11.52 -3.37 -6.67
CA TYR A 61 -12.01 -2.64 -5.49
C TYR A 61 -11.48 -3.27 -4.20
N LEU A 62 -10.69 -2.51 -3.44
CA LEU A 62 -10.34 -2.79 -2.05
C LEU A 62 -10.92 -1.70 -1.17
N GLU A 63 -11.54 -2.10 -0.07
CA GLU A 63 -12.12 -1.15 0.88
C GLU A 63 -11.00 -0.37 1.61
N PRO A 64 -11.02 0.97 1.56
CA PRO A 64 -10.04 1.78 2.26
C PRO A 64 -10.14 1.59 3.78
N SER A 65 -9.00 1.64 4.47
CA SER A 65 -8.98 1.64 5.92
C SER A 65 -9.00 3.06 6.47
N PHE A 66 -10.00 3.36 7.29
CA PHE A 66 -10.11 4.60 8.05
C PHE A 66 -9.73 4.41 9.53
N ILE A 67 -9.52 3.16 9.93
CA ILE A 67 -9.23 2.79 11.32
C ILE A 67 -7.72 2.74 11.50
N ASP A 68 -7.27 3.57 12.44
CA ASP A 68 -5.89 3.62 12.90
C ASP A 68 -5.65 2.49 13.91
N GLU A 69 -5.52 1.25 13.43
CA GLU A 69 -5.26 0.11 14.32
C GLU A 69 -3.80 0.05 14.79
N PRO A 70 -3.56 -0.15 16.10
CA PRO A 70 -2.21 -0.26 16.64
C PRO A 70 -1.75 -1.73 16.64
N ALA A 71 -1.29 -2.26 15.50
CA ALA A 71 -0.34 -3.39 15.38
C ALA A 71 -0.35 -4.04 13.99
N TYR A 72 -0.01 -3.29 12.93
CA TYR A 72 0.28 -3.93 11.65
C TYR A 72 1.63 -4.68 11.72
N ASP A 73 1.68 -5.90 11.18
CA ASP A 73 2.94 -6.65 11.05
C ASP A 73 3.92 -5.91 10.14
N TYR A 74 3.40 -5.29 9.07
CA TYR A 74 4.15 -4.49 8.12
C TYR A 74 3.44 -3.17 7.84
N VAL A 75 4.22 -2.08 7.82
CA VAL A 75 3.82 -0.80 7.23
C VAL A 75 4.69 -0.54 6.01
N ILE A 76 4.06 -0.21 4.89
CA ILE A 76 4.72 0.20 3.67
C ILE A 76 4.50 1.71 3.55
N ASP A 77 5.57 2.47 3.81
CA ASP A 77 5.62 3.92 3.73
C ASP A 77 6.12 4.34 2.35
N ILE A 78 5.21 4.82 1.50
CA ILE A 78 5.51 5.26 0.15
C ILE A 78 5.74 6.76 0.15
N ASN A 79 6.91 7.19 -0.33
CA ASN A 79 7.29 8.61 -0.44
C ASN A 79 7.24 9.38 0.91
N CYS A 80 7.64 8.72 2.00
CA CYS A 80 7.78 9.30 3.35
C CYS A 80 6.48 9.89 3.92
N ALA A 81 5.34 9.28 3.57
CA ALA A 81 4.03 9.69 4.01
C ALA A 81 3.88 9.70 5.53
N MET A 82 4.52 8.75 6.22
CA MET A 82 4.47 8.73 7.69
C MET A 82 5.08 9.99 8.32
N ASN A 83 6.16 10.52 7.75
CA ASN A 83 6.78 11.76 8.23
C ASN A 83 5.86 12.96 7.95
N HIS A 84 5.29 13.05 6.74
CA HIS A 84 4.35 14.12 6.38
C HIS A 84 3.12 14.17 7.28
N PHE A 85 2.58 13.02 7.69
CA PHE A 85 1.40 12.96 8.54
C PHE A 85 1.72 12.96 10.04
N ASN A 86 3.00 13.13 10.43
CA ASN A 86 3.47 12.96 11.81
C ASN A 86 2.96 11.65 12.44
N LYS A 87 2.79 10.61 11.63
CA LYS A 87 2.23 9.31 12.00
C LYS A 87 3.34 8.38 12.52
N HIS A 88 4.38 8.89 13.18
CA HIS A 88 5.40 8.08 13.84
C HIS A 88 4.77 7.29 15.00
N LYS A 89 4.05 6.20 14.69
CA LYS A 89 3.43 5.36 15.70
C LYS A 89 4.44 4.33 16.17
N SER A 90 4.61 4.29 17.48
CA SER A 90 5.44 3.36 18.24
C SER A 90 4.96 1.90 18.19
N ALA A 91 3.87 1.60 17.47
CA ALA A 91 3.21 0.30 17.46
C ALA A 91 3.46 -0.54 16.19
N TYR A 92 4.22 -0.06 15.21
CA TYR A 92 4.49 -0.81 13.97
C TYR A 92 5.65 -1.78 14.14
N GLN A 93 5.44 -3.07 13.84
CA GLN A 93 6.48 -4.08 14.04
C GLN A 93 7.61 -3.94 13.02
N LYS A 94 7.29 -3.66 11.75
CA LYS A 94 8.28 -3.44 10.67
C LYS A 94 7.81 -2.37 9.71
N ASN A 95 8.66 -1.37 9.49
CA ASN A 95 8.42 -0.30 8.51
C ASN A 95 9.29 -0.52 7.27
N VAL A 96 8.67 -0.47 6.09
CA VAL A 96 9.28 -0.68 4.77
C VAL A 96 9.08 0.57 3.96
N TYR A 97 10.18 1.20 3.54
CA TYR A 97 10.13 2.42 2.75
C TYR A 97 10.23 2.13 1.26
N TRP A 98 9.30 2.69 0.46
CA TRP A 98 9.36 2.69 -1.00
C TRP A 98 9.37 4.13 -1.53
N GLN A 99 10.25 4.38 -2.49
CA GLN A 99 10.27 5.63 -3.25
C GLN A 99 9.73 5.33 -4.64
N ILE A 100 8.68 6.05 -5.04
CA ILE A 100 7.94 5.82 -6.28
C ILE A 100 7.75 7.15 -7.00
N ASP A 101 8.16 7.18 -8.26
CA ASP A 101 7.90 8.34 -9.11
C ASP A 101 6.40 8.44 -9.43
N SER A 102 5.88 9.66 -9.52
CA SER A 102 4.44 9.92 -9.74
C SER A 102 4.11 10.10 -11.23
N ASP A 103 4.67 9.25 -12.08
CA ASP A 103 4.47 9.25 -13.53
C ASP A 103 3.94 7.90 -14.04
N GLN A 104 3.89 7.70 -15.36
CA GLN A 104 3.37 6.46 -15.96
C GLN A 104 4.19 5.20 -15.61
N SER A 105 5.40 5.34 -15.06
CA SER A 105 6.21 4.22 -14.60
C SER A 105 5.84 3.75 -13.19
N ALA A 106 5.03 4.52 -12.44
CA ALA A 106 4.69 4.25 -11.04
C ALA A 106 4.19 2.82 -10.82
N THR A 107 3.27 2.35 -11.66
CA THR A 107 2.71 1.00 -11.58
C THR A 107 3.79 -0.08 -11.73
N GLN A 108 4.74 0.10 -12.67
CA GLN A 108 5.83 -0.85 -12.89
C GLN A 108 6.82 -0.85 -11.70
N GLN A 109 7.11 0.32 -11.14
CA GLN A 109 7.93 0.44 -9.92
C GLN A 109 7.26 -0.30 -8.76
N LEU A 110 5.97 -0.06 -8.53
CA LEU A 110 5.19 -0.73 -7.48
C LEU A 110 5.17 -2.26 -7.67
N GLN A 111 4.97 -2.77 -8.88
CA GLN A 111 5.04 -4.20 -9.17
C GLN A 111 6.41 -4.81 -8.81
N SER A 112 7.50 -4.08 -9.07
CA SER A 112 8.86 -4.50 -8.73
C SER A 112 9.06 -4.55 -7.22
N HIS A 113 8.63 -3.50 -6.50
CA HIS A 113 8.67 -3.45 -5.04
C HIS A 113 7.84 -4.55 -4.37
N ILE A 114 6.63 -4.81 -4.86
CA ILE A 114 5.76 -5.89 -4.36
C ILE A 114 6.39 -7.26 -4.61
N SER A 115 7.03 -7.45 -5.77
CA SER A 115 7.75 -8.69 -6.08
C SER A 115 8.90 -8.93 -5.09
N TYR A 116 9.66 -7.89 -4.77
CA TYR A 116 10.71 -7.96 -3.76
C TYR A 116 10.16 -8.19 -2.35
N PHE A 117 9.12 -7.46 -1.96
CA PHE A 117 8.48 -7.59 -0.66
C PHE A 117 7.95 -9.00 -0.44
N THR A 118 7.18 -9.52 -1.40
CA THR A 118 6.62 -10.88 -1.30
C THR A 118 7.72 -11.95 -1.29
N SER A 119 8.82 -11.80 -2.03
CA SER A 119 9.91 -12.79 -1.99
C SER A 119 10.68 -12.79 -0.67
N ARG A 120 10.83 -11.63 -0.02
CA ARG A 120 11.63 -11.47 1.20
C ARG A 120 10.86 -11.76 2.48
N PHE A 121 9.57 -11.42 2.50
CA PHE A 121 8.71 -11.50 3.67
C PHE A 121 7.71 -12.67 3.60
N ASN A 122 7.92 -13.58 2.65
CA ASN A 122 7.16 -14.82 2.54
C ASN A 122 7.16 -15.59 3.87
N ILE A 123 5.94 -15.74 4.40
CA ILE A 123 5.64 -16.53 5.56
C ILE A 123 5.70 -17.98 5.10
N HIS A 124 6.69 -18.75 5.57
CA HIS A 124 6.60 -20.21 5.46
C HIS A 124 5.38 -20.64 6.27
N LEU A 125 4.40 -21.26 5.60
CA LEU A 125 3.28 -21.97 6.24
C LEU A 125 3.81 -23.10 7.13
#